data_AF-A0A6A7BH26-F1
#
_entry.id   AF-A0A6A7BH26-F1
#
_cell.length_a   1.000
_cell.length_b   1.000
_cell.length_c   1.000
_cell.angle_alpha   90.00
_cell.angle_beta   90.00
_cell.angle_gamma   90.00
#
_symmetry.space_group_name_H-M   'P 1'
#
loop_
_entity.id
_entity.type
_entity.pdbx_description
1 polymer ?
#
loop_
_entity_poly.entity_id
_entity_poly.type
_entity_poly.pdbx_seq_one_letter_code
_entity_poly.pdbx_strand_id
1 'polypeptide(L)'
;MNADAYLRKQGWRGSGHSLDSTDRGIKKPLLIAHKQDQLGLGKKKAAYSTDDQWWMRAYDQSLQSIGTGKESTLNQIRTQGINRGGLYGFFVKGEAIQGTIEDTSATTTDASVAPSGTSTPATSASDAEGASTSKKSAKKSKRKREDTETSESSKKNRKSTKAAKLVKKEAIKAAEMDAVMQKRSSGSSDSNEHAAVTAKLAKLKPAEKAEYQARASEKGQSLEQYVLRRIQKKDEKRAK
;
A
#
# COMPACT_ATOMS: atom_id res chain seq x y z
N MET A 1 -2.05 -28.83 -27.03
CA MET A 1 -0.96 -28.92 -28.02
C MET A 1 0.36 -28.64 -27.33
N ASN A 2 1.47 -29.26 -27.74
CA ASN A 2 2.81 -28.96 -27.21
C ASN A 2 3.57 -28.13 -28.27
N ALA A 3 3.60 -26.81 -28.09
CA ALA A 3 4.16 -25.88 -29.06
C ALA A 3 5.68 -26.01 -29.20
N ASP A 4 6.40 -26.18 -28.08
CA ASP A 4 7.86 -26.30 -28.07
C ASP A 4 8.34 -27.51 -28.87
N ALA A 5 7.64 -28.64 -28.75
CA ALA A 5 7.95 -29.84 -29.52
C ALA A 5 7.73 -29.66 -31.02
N TYR A 6 6.75 -28.84 -31.43
CA TYR A 6 6.50 -28.52 -32.83
C TYR A 6 7.55 -27.56 -33.40
N LEU A 7 7.87 -26.49 -32.66
CA LEU A 7 8.90 -25.52 -33.06
C LEU A 7 10.29 -26.16 -33.16
N ARG A 8 10.64 -27.08 -32.25
CA ARG A 8 11.90 -27.85 -32.33
C ARG A 8 11.96 -28.74 -33.57
N LYS A 9 10.85 -29.36 -33.99
CA LYS A 9 10.78 -30.10 -35.27
C LYS A 9 10.96 -29.19 -36.49
N GLN A 10 10.63 -27.91 -36.38
CA GLN A 10 10.89 -26.88 -37.39
C GLN A 10 12.29 -26.25 -37.31
N GLY A 11 13.19 -26.80 -36.48
CA GLY A 11 14.57 -26.33 -36.36
C GLY A 11 14.80 -25.22 -35.33
N TRP A 12 13.79 -24.84 -34.53
CA TRP A 12 14.02 -23.90 -33.43
C TRP A 12 14.91 -24.52 -32.35
N ARG A 13 16.00 -23.81 -32.01
CA ARG A 13 17.01 -24.22 -31.03
C ARG A 13 16.50 -24.29 -29.57
N GLY A 14 15.28 -23.81 -29.32
CA GLY A 14 14.62 -23.86 -28.00
C GLY A 14 14.83 -22.61 -27.14
N SER A 15 14.31 -22.67 -25.92
CA SER A 15 14.29 -21.57 -24.95
C SER A 15 15.66 -20.89 -24.79
N GLY A 16 15.70 -19.57 -24.95
CA GLY A 16 16.95 -18.78 -24.95
C GLY A 16 17.45 -18.41 -26.36
N HIS A 17 16.90 -19.01 -27.41
CA HIS A 17 17.09 -18.59 -28.79
C HIS A 17 15.80 -17.96 -29.33
N SER A 18 15.94 -16.96 -30.20
CA SER A 18 14.81 -16.36 -30.90
C SER A 18 14.32 -17.27 -32.03
N LEU A 19 13.19 -16.90 -32.65
CA LEU A 19 12.62 -17.64 -33.79
C LEU A 19 13.22 -17.20 -35.14
N ASP A 20 14.09 -16.18 -35.16
CA ASP A 20 14.77 -15.72 -36.38
C ASP A 20 16.08 -16.48 -36.63
N SER A 21 16.50 -16.51 -37.90
CA SER A 21 17.77 -17.13 -38.31
C SER A 21 19.01 -16.34 -37.89
N THR A 22 18.87 -15.07 -37.47
CA THR A 22 19.98 -14.14 -37.20
C THR A 22 20.22 -13.86 -35.71
N ASP A 23 19.53 -14.57 -34.80
CA ASP A 23 19.59 -14.39 -33.33
C ASP A 23 19.25 -12.97 -32.82
N ARG A 24 18.60 -12.14 -33.65
CA ARG A 24 18.24 -10.73 -33.36
C ARG A 24 16.86 -10.57 -32.72
N GLY A 25 16.00 -11.59 -32.79
CA GLY A 25 14.64 -11.56 -32.28
C GLY A 25 14.54 -11.58 -30.76
N ILE A 26 13.33 -11.35 -30.23
CA ILE A 26 13.07 -11.43 -28.80
C ILE A 26 13.15 -12.90 -28.31
N LYS A 27 14.01 -13.13 -27.31
CA LYS A 27 14.26 -14.45 -26.69
C LYS A 27 13.33 -14.76 -25.51
N LYS A 28 12.61 -13.75 -25.01
CA LYS A 28 11.66 -13.80 -23.89
C LYS A 28 10.38 -13.08 -24.30
N PRO A 29 9.19 -13.54 -23.85
CA PRO A 29 7.94 -12.85 -24.13
C PRO A 29 7.93 -11.45 -23.50
N LEU A 30 7.25 -10.51 -24.16
CA LEU A 30 7.06 -9.16 -23.63
C LEU A 30 6.11 -9.20 -22.42
N LEU A 31 6.53 -8.64 -21.29
CA LEU A 31 5.63 -8.41 -20.16
C LEU A 31 4.85 -7.11 -20.42
N ILE A 32 3.56 -7.24 -20.73
CA ILE A 32 2.67 -6.11 -20.97
C ILE A 32 1.91 -5.79 -19.69
N ALA A 33 2.06 -4.56 -19.19
CA ALA A 33 1.28 -4.07 -18.06
C ALA A 33 -0.15 -3.72 -18.52
N HIS A 34 -1.13 -4.57 -18.20
CA HIS A 34 -2.52 -4.33 -18.59
C HIS A 34 -3.22 -3.37 -17.62
N LYS A 35 -3.79 -2.28 -18.14
CA LYS A 35 -4.60 -1.33 -17.38
C LYS A 35 -6.02 -1.89 -17.20
N GLN A 36 -6.39 -2.23 -15.97
CA GLN A 36 -7.74 -2.68 -15.61
C GLN A 36 -8.61 -1.54 -15.04
N ASP A 37 -7.98 -0.45 -14.61
CA ASP A 37 -8.62 0.66 -13.90
C ASP A 37 -9.08 1.77 -14.87
N GLN A 38 -10.12 2.53 -14.51
CA GLN A 38 -10.60 3.69 -15.29
C GLN A 38 -9.80 4.99 -15.05
N LEU A 39 -8.81 4.97 -14.17
CA LEU A 39 -7.98 6.14 -13.83
C LEU A 39 -7.13 6.62 -15.02
N GLY A 40 -6.63 7.85 -14.95
CA GLY A 40 -5.65 8.37 -15.93
C GLY A 40 -4.33 7.58 -15.93
N LEU A 41 -3.60 7.62 -17.05
CA LEU A 41 -2.24 7.07 -17.13
C LEU A 41 -1.31 7.79 -16.14
N GLY A 42 -0.29 7.08 -15.63
CA GLY A 42 0.67 7.62 -14.66
C GLY A 42 0.18 7.67 -13.20
N LYS A 43 -1.13 7.54 -12.93
CA LYS A 43 -1.62 7.38 -11.55
C LYS A 43 -1.28 5.98 -11.03
N LYS A 44 -0.39 5.91 -10.03
CA LYS A 44 -0.12 4.67 -9.29
C LYS A 44 -1.38 4.22 -8.54
N LYS A 45 -1.54 2.91 -8.31
CA LYS A 45 -2.63 2.37 -7.49
C LYS A 45 -2.62 3.00 -6.09
N ALA A 46 -3.79 3.24 -5.49
CA ALA A 46 -3.96 4.03 -4.28
C ALA A 46 -3.10 3.62 -3.07
N ALA A 47 -2.63 2.36 -3.02
CA ALA A 47 -1.64 1.89 -2.04
C ALA A 47 -0.31 2.69 -2.04
N TYR A 48 0.04 3.35 -3.15
CA TYR A 48 1.18 4.27 -3.28
C TYR A 48 0.83 5.74 -3.07
N SER A 49 -0.45 6.08 -2.83
CA SER A 49 -0.88 7.44 -2.47
C SER A 49 -0.84 7.68 -0.96
N THR A 50 -0.49 6.66 -0.18
CA THR A 50 -0.44 6.68 1.29
C THR A 50 0.83 7.34 1.84
N ASP A 51 1.80 7.67 0.98
CA ASP A 51 3.07 8.30 1.35
C ASP A 51 2.86 9.72 1.94
N ASP A 52 1.82 10.43 1.50
CA ASP A 52 1.44 11.76 2.02
C ASP A 52 0.91 11.73 3.47
N GLN A 53 0.57 10.54 3.99
CA GLN A 53 0.07 10.36 5.37
C GLN A 53 1.18 10.11 6.40
N TRP A 54 2.43 10.44 6.07
CA TRP A 54 3.56 10.28 7.01
C TRP A 54 3.36 11.12 8.28
N TRP A 55 2.76 12.32 8.17
CA TRP A 55 2.52 13.20 9.31
C TRP A 55 1.39 12.69 10.22
N MET A 56 0.29 12.18 9.65
CA MET A 56 -0.79 11.53 10.40
C MET A 56 -0.25 10.34 11.21
N ARG A 57 0.56 9.48 10.59
CA ARG A 57 1.19 8.35 11.29
C ARG A 57 2.18 8.80 12.36
N ALA A 58 2.97 9.84 12.10
CA ALA A 58 3.88 10.41 13.09
C ALA A 58 3.15 11.05 14.27
N TYR A 59 1.95 11.60 14.04
CA TYR A 59 1.06 12.16 15.07
C TYR A 59 0.40 11.06 15.91
N ASP A 60 -0.22 10.06 15.28
CA ASP A 60 -0.80 8.89 15.99
C ASP A 60 0.27 8.16 16.83
N GLN A 61 1.46 7.96 16.27
CA GLN A 61 2.59 7.38 16.99
C GLN A 61 3.09 8.29 18.12
N SER A 62 2.99 9.62 17.97
CA SER A 62 3.29 10.54 19.07
C SER A 62 2.30 10.39 20.22
N LEU A 63 0.99 10.30 19.94
CA LEU A 63 -0.05 10.07 20.96
C LEU A 63 0.17 8.73 21.69
N GLN A 64 0.50 7.67 20.95
CA GLN A 64 0.83 6.35 21.53
C GLN A 64 2.11 6.35 22.37
N SER A 65 3.03 7.31 22.16
CA SER A 65 4.27 7.43 22.94
C SER A 65 4.09 8.18 24.26
N ILE A 66 3.02 8.97 24.42
CA ILE A 66 2.72 9.72 25.65
C ILE A 66 2.64 8.75 26.84
N GLY A 67 3.39 9.04 27.91
CA GLY A 67 3.46 8.21 29.11
C GLY A 67 4.39 6.99 29.03
N THR A 68 4.94 6.64 27.86
CA THR A 68 5.81 5.46 27.69
C THR A 68 7.31 5.73 27.91
N GLY A 69 7.69 6.99 28.22
CA GLY A 69 9.09 7.42 28.41
C GLY A 69 9.94 7.43 27.13
N LYS A 70 9.39 7.06 25.98
CA LYS A 70 10.08 7.05 24.68
C LYS A 70 9.97 8.42 24.02
N GLU A 71 11.05 8.88 23.38
CA GLU A 71 10.98 10.08 22.55
C GLU A 71 9.95 9.90 21.43
N SER A 72 9.05 10.87 21.29
CA SER A 72 8.03 10.82 20.25
C SER A 72 8.66 10.99 18.88
N THR A 73 8.04 10.40 17.85
CA THR A 73 8.44 10.61 16.45
C THR A 73 8.47 12.08 16.07
N LEU A 74 7.56 12.90 16.62
CA LEU A 74 7.57 14.36 16.42
C LEU A 74 8.78 15.05 17.07
N ASN A 75 9.22 14.62 18.25
CA ASN A 75 10.43 15.17 18.88
C ASN A 75 11.68 14.81 18.06
N GLN A 76 11.77 13.57 17.57
CA GLN A 76 12.86 13.17 16.67
C GLN A 76 12.83 13.95 15.34
N ILE A 77 11.64 14.20 14.78
CA ILE A 77 11.47 15.04 13.59
C ILE A 77 11.88 16.49 13.86
N ARG A 78 11.58 17.04 15.04
CA ARG A 78 11.94 18.40 15.45
C ARG A 78 13.46 18.58 15.64
N THR A 79 14.16 17.56 16.13
CA THR A 79 15.61 17.61 16.37
C THR A 79 16.44 17.23 15.15
N GLN A 80 16.02 16.23 14.37
CA GLN A 80 16.79 15.72 13.22
C GLN A 80 16.34 16.28 11.87
N GLY A 81 15.15 16.89 11.79
CA GLY A 81 14.53 17.35 10.55
C GLY A 81 13.93 16.19 9.72
N ILE A 82 13.00 16.52 8.83
CA ILE A 82 12.37 15.54 7.91
C ILE A 82 13.31 15.29 6.71
N ASN A 83 14.50 14.74 6.96
CA ASN A 83 15.50 14.43 5.93
C ASN A 83 15.09 13.28 4.99
N ARG A 84 13.81 12.91 4.97
CA ARG A 84 13.22 11.82 4.20
C ARG A 84 12.37 12.33 3.03
N GLY A 85 12.92 13.24 2.23
CA GLY A 85 12.47 13.52 0.86
C GLY A 85 10.97 13.79 0.65
N GLY A 86 10.28 14.37 1.64
CA GLY A 86 8.88 14.75 1.54
C GLY A 86 8.70 16.13 0.89
N LEU A 87 7.45 16.52 0.62
CA LEU A 87 7.08 17.79 -0.02
C LEU A 87 7.74 19.03 0.62
N TYR A 88 7.96 18.99 1.94
CA TYR A 88 8.56 20.09 2.71
C TYR A 88 10.10 20.03 2.85
N GLY A 89 10.76 19.01 2.32
CA GLY A 89 12.23 18.84 2.41
C GLY A 89 13.04 19.84 1.58
N PHE A 90 12.39 20.64 0.73
CA PHE A 90 13.01 21.69 -0.09
C PHE A 90 12.87 23.10 0.51
N PHE A 91 12.12 23.26 1.59
CA PHE A 91 11.95 24.56 2.24
C PHE A 91 13.13 24.83 3.16
N VAL A 92 14.03 25.72 2.72
CA VAL A 92 15.04 26.31 3.62
C VAL A 92 14.32 27.24 4.58
N LYS A 93 14.61 27.13 5.89
CA LYS A 93 14.15 28.11 6.87
C LYS A 93 14.86 29.44 6.57
N GLY A 94 14.14 30.39 5.98
CA GLY A 94 14.65 31.73 5.73
C GLY A 94 15.01 32.46 7.02
N GLU A 95 15.86 33.47 6.88
CA GLU A 95 16.17 34.40 7.96
C GLU A 95 14.90 35.16 8.37
N ALA A 96 14.66 35.26 9.69
CA ALA A 96 13.51 35.99 10.21
C ALA A 96 13.88 37.47 10.24
N ILE A 97 13.21 38.30 9.44
CA ILE A 97 13.36 39.75 9.49
C ILE A 97 12.83 40.22 10.85
N GLN A 98 13.72 40.77 11.68
CA GLN A 98 13.35 41.38 12.95
C GLN A 98 12.42 42.58 12.68
N GLY A 99 11.19 42.52 13.18
CA GLY A 99 10.23 43.60 13.01
C GLY A 99 10.63 44.85 13.79
N THR A 100 10.29 46.03 13.26
CA THR A 100 10.52 47.34 13.92
C THR A 100 9.52 47.62 15.05
N ILE A 101 8.77 46.62 15.49
CA ILE A 101 7.89 46.72 16.67
C ILE A 101 8.75 46.25 17.85
N GLU A 102 9.08 47.16 18.75
CA GLU A 102 9.76 46.82 20.00
C GLU A 102 8.83 45.95 20.86
N ASP A 103 9.31 44.77 21.27
CA ASP A 103 8.57 43.83 22.14
C ASP A 103 8.53 44.33 23.59
N THR A 104 7.79 45.42 23.83
CA THR A 104 7.58 46.04 25.16
C THR A 104 6.65 45.22 26.07
N SER A 105 6.75 43.89 26.02
CA SER A 105 5.93 42.95 26.79
C SER A 105 6.67 41.67 27.22
N ALA A 106 7.98 41.58 27.03
CA ALA A 106 8.80 40.46 27.50
C ALA A 106 9.20 40.57 28.99
N THR A 107 8.27 40.94 29.89
CA THR A 107 8.44 40.79 31.34
C THR A 107 7.06 40.59 32.00
N THR A 108 6.99 39.63 32.94
CA THR A 108 5.82 39.16 33.71
C THR A 108 4.86 38.15 33.04
N THR A 109 4.87 36.92 33.61
CA THR A 109 3.75 35.97 33.78
C THR A 109 2.85 35.63 32.58
N ASP A 110 3.07 34.45 31.99
CA ASP A 110 2.03 33.74 31.23
C ASP A 110 1.07 33.04 32.19
N ALA A 111 -0.07 33.67 32.43
CA ALA A 111 -1.23 33.06 33.08
C ALA A 111 -2.54 33.62 32.48
N SER A 112 -3.01 32.94 31.43
CA SER A 112 -4.43 32.84 31.04
C SER A 112 -5.09 33.99 30.24
N VAL A 113 -6.16 33.58 29.54
CA VAL A 113 -7.24 34.35 28.91
C VAL A 113 -7.00 34.91 27.50
N ALA A 114 -7.74 34.36 26.53
CA ALA A 114 -7.95 34.89 25.19
C ALA A 114 -9.11 35.92 25.15
N PRO A 115 -9.22 36.72 24.08
CA PRO A 115 -10.56 37.04 23.57
C PRO A 115 -10.76 36.81 22.06
N SER A 116 -12.04 36.60 21.73
CA SER A 116 -12.61 36.40 20.39
C SER A 116 -12.57 37.65 19.51
N GLY A 117 -12.56 37.48 18.18
CA GLY A 117 -12.56 38.57 17.20
C GLY A 117 -13.03 38.14 15.80
N THR A 118 -14.33 37.95 15.62
CA THR A 118 -14.99 37.68 14.33
C THR A 118 -14.77 38.82 13.33
N SER A 119 -14.48 38.52 12.05
CA SER A 119 -14.80 39.40 10.91
C SER A 119 -14.86 38.66 9.57
N THR A 120 -16.08 38.43 9.09
CA THR A 120 -16.41 38.14 7.68
C THR A 120 -16.79 39.44 6.97
N PRO A 121 -16.41 39.67 5.70
CA PRO A 121 -17.04 40.69 4.87
C PRO A 121 -18.24 40.12 4.09
N ALA A 122 -19.31 40.92 3.94
CA ALA A 122 -20.46 40.61 3.10
C ALA A 122 -21.08 41.88 2.48
N THR A 123 -21.17 41.92 1.14
CA THR A 123 -21.96 42.82 0.28
C THR A 123 -22.02 42.20 -1.14
N SER A 124 -22.99 42.41 -2.03
CA SER A 124 -24.41 42.79 -1.91
C SER A 124 -25.19 42.34 -3.16
N ALA A 125 -26.37 41.73 -2.93
CA ALA A 125 -27.69 41.93 -3.56
C ALA A 125 -27.89 42.34 -5.04
N SER A 126 -28.71 41.54 -5.76
CA SER A 126 -29.93 41.91 -6.55
C SER A 126 -30.39 40.64 -7.32
N ASP A 127 -31.56 40.04 -7.15
CA ASP A 127 -32.98 40.47 -7.30
C ASP A 127 -33.57 39.90 -8.62
N ALA A 128 -34.65 39.09 -8.51
CA ALA A 128 -35.76 38.96 -9.48
C ALA A 128 -36.68 37.75 -9.17
N GLU A 129 -37.96 38.03 -8.99
CA GLU A 129 -39.09 37.09 -8.92
C GLU A 129 -39.56 36.59 -10.31
N GLY A 130 -40.28 35.45 -10.33
CA GLY A 130 -41.39 35.22 -11.27
C GLY A 130 -41.19 34.42 -12.60
N ALA A 131 -42.33 33.87 -13.05
CA ALA A 131 -42.66 33.31 -14.39
C ALA A 131 -41.87 32.06 -14.88
N SER A 132 -42.42 30.85 -15.09
CA SER A 132 -43.63 30.35 -15.79
C SER A 132 -43.49 30.07 -17.30
N THR A 133 -43.97 28.88 -17.72
CA THR A 133 -44.43 28.46 -19.07
C THR A 133 -43.47 28.04 -20.22
N SER A 134 -43.34 26.70 -20.34
CA SER A 134 -43.88 25.91 -21.49
C SER A 134 -43.03 25.55 -22.75
N LYS A 135 -43.45 24.40 -23.34
CA LYS A 135 -43.20 23.84 -24.70
C LYS A 135 -41.87 23.09 -24.95
N LYS A 136 -41.80 22.07 -25.84
CA LYS A 136 -42.75 21.03 -26.33
C LYS A 136 -41.97 20.01 -27.19
N SER A 137 -42.47 18.76 -27.29
CA SER A 137 -42.10 17.63 -28.18
C SER A 137 -41.32 16.49 -27.49
N ALA A 138 -41.74 15.22 -27.39
CA ALA A 138 -42.62 14.30 -28.15
C ALA A 138 -41.88 13.32 -29.09
N LYS A 139 -41.52 12.11 -28.60
CA LYS A 139 -41.32 10.91 -29.45
C LYS A 139 -41.56 9.53 -28.80
N LYS A 140 -42.84 9.18 -28.66
CA LYS A 140 -43.50 7.90 -29.05
C LYS A 140 -42.78 6.54 -28.84
N SER A 141 -43.30 5.75 -27.88
CA SER A 141 -43.59 4.28 -27.92
C SER A 141 -44.24 3.87 -26.57
N LYS A 142 -45.30 3.06 -26.37
CA LYS A 142 -46.26 2.27 -27.19
C LYS A 142 -45.95 0.81 -27.63
N ARG A 143 -45.94 -0.13 -26.67
CA ARG A 143 -46.54 -1.51 -26.69
C ARG A 143 -46.62 -2.00 -25.22
N LYS A 144 -47.79 -1.98 -24.53
CA LYS A 144 -48.88 -3.00 -24.43
C LYS A 144 -48.31 -4.43 -24.23
N ARG A 145 -48.44 -5.07 -23.05
CA ARG A 145 -49.60 -5.85 -22.50
C ARG A 145 -49.94 -7.01 -23.45
N GLU A 146 -50.08 -8.28 -23.02
CA GLU A 146 -50.67 -8.82 -21.80
C GLU A 146 -50.30 -10.31 -21.67
N ASP A 147 -50.14 -10.85 -20.44
CA ASP A 147 -50.69 -12.18 -20.13
C ASP A 147 -50.79 -12.39 -18.61
N THR A 148 -51.83 -13.10 -18.18
CA THR A 148 -52.15 -13.40 -16.78
C THR A 148 -52.54 -14.86 -16.64
N GLU A 149 -52.31 -15.41 -15.45
CA GLU A 149 -52.64 -16.77 -14.97
C GLU A 149 -51.49 -17.80 -14.97
N THR A 150 -50.83 -17.92 -13.81
CA THR A 150 -50.69 -19.19 -13.08
C THR A 150 -50.11 -18.94 -11.69
N SER A 151 -50.85 -19.33 -10.66
CA SER A 151 -50.54 -19.05 -9.26
C SER A 151 -49.73 -20.14 -8.55
N GLU A 152 -48.96 -19.70 -7.55
CA GLU A 152 -48.64 -20.38 -6.29
C GLU A 152 -47.68 -21.58 -6.18
N SER A 153 -47.45 -22.42 -7.20
CA SER A 153 -46.61 -23.64 -6.99
C SER A 153 -45.09 -23.39 -6.77
N SER A 154 -44.55 -22.23 -7.16
CA SER A 154 -43.10 -22.01 -7.29
C SER A 154 -42.38 -21.40 -6.05
N LYS A 155 -43.10 -20.94 -5.01
CA LYS A 155 -42.48 -20.26 -3.85
C LYS A 155 -41.73 -21.19 -2.88
N LYS A 156 -42.11 -22.47 -2.77
CA LYS A 156 -41.54 -23.39 -1.76
C LYS A 156 -40.12 -23.87 -2.12
N ASN A 157 -39.85 -24.14 -3.40
CA ASN A 157 -38.58 -24.73 -3.85
C ASN A 157 -37.40 -23.72 -3.96
N ARG A 158 -37.69 -22.41 -3.91
CA ARG A 158 -36.67 -21.35 -3.95
C ARG A 158 -36.08 -21.00 -2.57
N LYS A 159 -36.67 -21.51 -1.47
CA LYS A 159 -36.22 -21.25 -0.08
C LYS A 159 -35.21 -22.30 0.41
N SER A 160 -35.44 -23.58 0.10
CA SER A 160 -34.53 -24.71 0.39
C SER A 160 -33.15 -24.55 -0.28
N THR A 161 -33.14 -24.21 -1.56
CA THR A 161 -31.92 -24.01 -2.36
C THR A 161 -31.07 -22.82 -1.91
N LYS A 162 -31.69 -21.78 -1.33
CA LYS A 162 -30.96 -20.62 -0.79
C LYS A 162 -30.32 -20.93 0.58
N ALA A 163 -31.01 -21.67 1.45
CA ALA A 163 -30.49 -22.10 2.75
C ALA A 163 -29.25 -23.02 2.60
N ALA A 164 -29.35 -24.06 1.76
CA ALA A 164 -28.23 -24.98 1.52
C ALA A 164 -26.97 -24.29 0.94
N LYS A 165 -27.16 -23.20 0.17
CA LYS A 165 -26.05 -22.42 -0.40
C LYS A 165 -25.36 -21.50 0.62
N LEU A 166 -26.07 -21.06 1.67
CA LEU A 166 -25.49 -20.29 2.77
C LEU A 166 -24.65 -21.18 3.68
N VAL A 167 -25.19 -22.32 4.12
CA VAL A 167 -24.47 -23.29 4.97
C VAL A 167 -23.17 -23.77 4.31
N LYS A 168 -23.19 -24.09 3.00
CA LYS A 168 -21.94 -24.43 2.27
C LYS A 168 -20.94 -23.26 2.21
N LYS A 169 -21.41 -22.02 2.09
CA LYS A 169 -20.52 -20.83 2.05
C LYS A 169 -19.90 -20.52 3.41
N GLU A 170 -20.62 -20.79 4.50
CA GLU A 170 -20.14 -20.63 5.87
C GLU A 170 -19.15 -21.75 6.25
N ALA A 171 -19.42 -23.00 5.87
CA ALA A 171 -18.48 -24.11 6.06
C ALA A 171 -17.14 -23.89 5.32
N ILE A 172 -17.18 -23.40 4.07
CA ILE A 172 -15.97 -23.05 3.31
C ILE A 172 -15.18 -21.94 4.01
N LYS A 173 -15.86 -20.89 4.50
CA LYS A 173 -15.22 -19.79 5.24
C LYS A 173 -14.64 -20.23 6.57
N ALA A 174 -15.30 -21.14 7.29
CA ALA A 174 -14.80 -21.69 8.55
C ALA A 174 -13.50 -22.49 8.30
N ALA A 175 -13.48 -23.37 7.30
CA ALA A 175 -12.29 -24.11 6.90
C ALA A 175 -11.15 -23.20 6.41
N GLU A 176 -11.47 -22.12 5.69
CA GLU A 176 -10.49 -21.11 5.25
C GLU A 176 -9.89 -20.35 6.45
N MET A 177 -10.71 -19.97 7.43
CA MET A 177 -10.25 -19.29 8.65
C MET A 177 -9.40 -20.21 9.54
N ASP A 178 -9.78 -21.47 9.70
CA ASP A 178 -9.02 -22.46 10.48
C ASP A 178 -7.66 -22.75 9.82
N ALA A 179 -7.63 -22.93 8.49
CA ALA A 179 -6.38 -23.07 7.74
C ALA A 179 -5.47 -21.82 7.85
N VAL A 180 -6.04 -20.62 7.87
CA VAL A 180 -5.28 -19.37 8.11
C VAL A 180 -4.78 -19.27 9.55
N MET A 181 -5.55 -19.77 10.52
CA MET A 181 -5.19 -19.77 11.95
C MET A 181 -4.07 -20.77 12.24
N GLN A 182 -4.15 -21.99 11.69
CA GLN A 182 -3.07 -23.00 11.75
C GLN A 182 -1.80 -22.53 11.04
N LYS A 183 -1.92 -21.81 9.91
CA LYS A 183 -0.76 -21.21 9.23
C LYS A 183 -0.12 -20.06 10.01
N ARG A 184 -0.88 -19.36 10.86
CA ARG A 184 -0.36 -18.30 11.75
C ARG A 184 0.32 -18.83 12.99
N SER A 185 -0.10 -19.98 13.53
CA SER A 185 0.48 -20.57 14.73
C SER A 185 1.77 -21.38 14.49
N SER A 186 2.13 -21.71 13.24
CA SER A 186 3.20 -22.68 12.94
C SER A 186 4.36 -22.19 12.05
N GLY A 187 4.38 -20.94 11.57
CA GLY A 187 5.28 -20.56 10.44
C GLY A 187 6.01 -19.21 10.48
N SER A 188 6.05 -18.48 11.60
CA SER A 188 6.46 -17.06 11.62
C SER A 188 7.98 -16.78 11.72
N SER A 189 8.73 -17.54 12.53
CA SER A 189 10.14 -17.19 12.85
C SER A 189 11.13 -17.72 11.80
N ASP A 190 11.11 -19.04 11.55
CA ASP A 190 12.08 -19.73 10.68
C ASP A 190 12.08 -19.20 9.23
N SER A 191 10.88 -18.92 8.72
CA SER A 191 10.70 -18.38 7.37
C SER A 191 11.28 -16.96 7.20
N ASN A 192 11.23 -16.14 8.26
CA ASN A 192 11.76 -14.78 8.28
C ASN A 192 13.29 -14.79 8.45
N GLU A 193 13.83 -15.67 9.29
CA GLU A 193 15.28 -15.84 9.44
C GLU A 193 15.94 -16.32 8.14
N HIS A 194 15.37 -17.32 7.47
CA HIS A 194 15.85 -17.78 6.16
C HIS A 194 15.76 -16.69 5.07
N ALA A 195 14.69 -15.88 5.08
CA ALA A 195 14.57 -14.71 4.20
C ALA A 195 15.64 -13.64 4.47
N ALA A 196 16.00 -13.41 5.74
CA ALA A 196 17.06 -12.48 6.11
C ALA A 196 18.45 -12.96 5.66
N VAL A 197 18.74 -14.26 5.76
CA VAL A 197 20.00 -14.88 5.30
C VAL A 197 20.15 -14.79 3.79
N THR A 198 19.14 -15.22 3.04
CA THR A 198 19.16 -15.17 1.56
C THR A 198 19.29 -13.74 1.06
N ALA A 199 18.59 -12.78 1.67
CA ALA A 199 18.73 -11.35 1.38
C ALA A 199 20.08 -10.76 1.77
N LYS A 200 20.81 -11.34 2.73
CA LYS A 200 22.20 -10.99 3.03
C LYS A 200 23.15 -11.56 1.98
N LEU A 201 23.07 -12.85 1.70
CA LEU A 201 23.93 -13.54 0.73
C LEU A 201 23.81 -12.96 -0.68
N ALA A 202 22.62 -12.49 -1.08
CA ALA A 202 22.40 -11.79 -2.35
C ALA A 202 23.01 -10.38 -2.41
N LYS A 203 23.37 -9.77 -1.27
CA LYS A 203 23.95 -8.42 -1.18
C LYS A 203 25.47 -8.42 -1.02
N LEU A 204 26.09 -9.56 -0.70
CA LEU A 204 27.55 -9.68 -0.61
C LEU A 204 28.17 -9.72 -2.01
N LYS A 205 29.30 -9.05 -2.18
CA LYS A 205 30.14 -9.20 -3.38
C LYS A 205 30.73 -10.63 -3.43
N PRO A 206 31.11 -11.15 -4.61
CA PRO A 206 31.69 -12.50 -4.72
C PRO A 206 32.93 -12.70 -3.85
N ALA A 207 33.83 -11.70 -3.77
CA ALA A 207 34.99 -11.74 -2.88
C ALA A 207 34.61 -11.80 -1.39
N GLU A 208 33.68 -10.95 -0.95
CA GLU A 208 33.16 -10.94 0.42
C GLU A 208 32.47 -12.28 0.77
N LYS A 209 31.76 -12.89 -0.19
CA LYS A 209 31.14 -14.21 -0.01
C LYS A 209 32.17 -15.30 0.20
N ALA A 210 33.29 -15.28 -0.53
CA ALA A 210 34.40 -16.21 -0.35
C ALA A 210 35.06 -16.06 1.04
N GLU A 211 35.27 -14.83 1.53
CA GLU A 211 35.77 -14.62 2.90
C GLU A 211 34.81 -15.16 3.97
N TYR A 212 33.50 -14.98 3.80
CA TYR A 212 32.52 -15.51 4.74
C TYR A 212 32.48 -17.04 4.71
N GLN A 213 32.70 -17.65 3.53
CA GLN A 213 32.81 -19.10 3.39
C GLN A 213 34.06 -19.63 4.10
N ALA A 214 35.22 -19.00 3.93
CA ALA A 214 36.45 -19.33 4.64
C ALA A 214 36.29 -19.26 6.17
N ARG A 215 35.75 -18.14 6.68
CA ARG A 215 35.46 -17.95 8.12
C ARG A 215 34.37 -18.88 8.67
N ALA A 216 33.52 -19.43 7.81
CA ALA A 216 32.53 -20.44 8.19
C ALA A 216 33.18 -21.83 8.28
N SER A 217 34.03 -22.20 7.31
CA SER A 217 34.81 -23.45 7.35
C SER A 217 35.81 -23.50 8.50
N GLU A 218 36.50 -22.40 8.82
CA GLU A 218 37.35 -22.26 10.02
C GLU A 218 36.60 -22.56 11.32
N LYS A 219 35.27 -22.39 11.32
CA LYS A 219 34.39 -22.59 12.48
C LYS A 219 33.57 -23.88 12.40
N GLY A 220 33.78 -24.70 11.36
CA GLY A 220 33.00 -25.93 11.14
C GLY A 220 31.50 -25.70 10.90
N GLN A 221 31.10 -24.53 10.38
CA GLN A 221 29.69 -24.14 10.18
C GLN A 221 29.38 -23.94 8.70
N SER A 222 28.11 -24.11 8.31
CA SER A 222 27.67 -23.71 6.97
C SER A 222 27.69 -22.19 6.81
N LEU A 223 27.83 -21.70 5.57
CA LEU A 223 27.80 -20.26 5.26
C LEU A 223 26.50 -19.60 5.75
N GLU A 224 25.37 -20.31 5.65
CA GLU A 224 24.06 -19.83 6.06
C GLU A 224 23.93 -19.76 7.59
N GLN A 225 24.36 -20.80 8.31
CA GLN A 225 24.43 -20.82 9.78
C GLN A 225 25.34 -19.71 10.31
N TYR A 226 26.47 -19.46 9.66
CA TYR A 226 27.39 -18.39 10.02
C TYR A 226 26.76 -16.99 9.85
N VAL A 227 25.95 -16.79 8.81
CA VAL A 227 25.21 -15.56 8.58
C VAL A 227 24.04 -15.40 9.57
N LEU A 228 23.26 -16.45 9.85
CA LEU A 228 22.20 -16.45 10.87
C LEU A 228 22.72 -15.97 12.23
N ARG A 229 23.74 -16.65 12.74
CA ARG A 229 24.39 -16.33 14.02
C ARG A 229 24.91 -14.89 14.08
N ARG A 230 25.35 -14.33 12.94
CA ARG A 230 25.81 -12.93 12.86
C ARG A 230 24.65 -11.92 12.84
N ILE A 231 23.50 -12.29 12.29
CA ILE A 231 22.26 -11.49 12.36
C ILE A 231 21.78 -11.47 13.81
N GLN A 232 21.54 -12.64 14.41
CA GLN A 232 21.12 -12.80 15.81
C GLN A 232 22.02 -12.02 16.78
N LYS A 233 23.35 -12.22 16.72
CA LYS A 233 24.32 -11.46 17.56
C LYS A 233 24.33 -9.95 17.30
N LYS A 234 23.89 -9.48 16.13
CA LYS A 234 23.75 -8.04 15.86
C LYS A 234 22.47 -7.48 16.47
N ASP A 235 21.39 -8.24 16.45
CA ASP A 235 20.10 -7.80 16.95
C ASP A 235 20.03 -7.91 18.49
N GLU A 236 20.67 -8.90 19.10
CA GLU A 236 20.98 -8.93 20.55
C GLU A 236 21.72 -7.67 21.02
N LYS A 237 22.69 -7.18 20.21
CA LYS A 237 23.45 -5.95 20.47
C LYS A 237 22.66 -4.66 20.24
N ARG A 238 21.45 -4.75 19.70
CA ARG A 238 20.53 -3.61 19.48
C ARG A 238 19.36 -3.62 20.45
N ALA A 239 19.12 -4.75 21.11
CA ALA A 239 18.13 -4.93 22.16
C ALA A 239 18.69 -4.63 23.57
N LYS A 240 20.00 -4.42 23.67
CA LYS A 240 20.72 -3.89 24.85
C LYS A 240 21.15 -2.46 24.58
#